data_AF-A0A954QBZ5-F1
#
_entry.id   AF-A0A954QBZ5-F1
#
_cell.length_a   1.000
_cell.length_b   1.000
_cell.length_c   1.000
_cell.angle_alpha   90.00
_cell.angle_beta   90.00
_cell.angle_gamma   90.00
#
_symmetry.space_group_name_H-M   'P 1'
#
loop_
_entity.id
_entity.type
_entity.pdbx_description
1 polymer ?
#
loop_
_entity_poly.entity_id
_entity_poly.type
_entity_poly.pdbx_seq_one_letter_code
_entity_poly.pdbx_strand_id
1 'polypeptide(L)'
;MDDADLRNKNVFDKLAMACRRYQQIAPNAGGPMTLGQPELLSDWLERHVCEIVAALMAHSGFRRRVRWSTERLTGEIDGDERRVVAAVENGLLRYAKALLAVADSDEMRYQLSRLDQYLGIRSRDSESDNDDEVKQSSLGLEAVEFIASRPWRDLVSWRDFFGSASQFNLKDSVPGQFGEFLPFVNKPLLVPGDFVIRCLMIRITDWKQGLDKFWVRCDTARQNGSVNVGSAWEELNEISFELNKSLQDLRALCFEGPEAQIRDSCVALLQIYAGYHQEADLSWLGPAAKMVSNVAGLPHRIRHRQDWNVPERAARARAVARCNLASIRQDWNVPERAARALIDIADLVRLQQTPEDLIEEKKRLHRLVLIEEQREGFFDGKTIDISKEVKWHGSLLWELLWELAEQALLGRNVDADCLSNIRATKRKMPPSHQAVKDRRGDLKKLIVPELNDLILDVGIGTYRLALEPREICLLVWENDEHLRVFEPQPSRSLLTLA
;
A
#
# COMPACT_ATOMS: atom_id res chain seq x y z
N MET A 1 -22.74 3.94 25.85
CA MET A 1 -22.76 3.44 24.47
C MET A 1 -22.31 4.62 23.63
N ASP A 2 -21.01 4.65 23.35
CA ASP A 2 -20.35 5.86 22.85
C ASP A 2 -20.71 6.08 21.38
N ASP A 3 -20.84 7.35 20.99
CA ASP A 3 -21.15 7.81 19.63
C ASP A 3 -20.10 7.32 18.59
N ALA A 4 -18.94 6.84 19.05
CA ALA A 4 -17.91 6.19 18.23
C ALA A 4 -18.28 4.75 17.81
N ASP A 5 -18.93 3.96 18.67
CA ASP A 5 -19.30 2.55 18.41
C ASP A 5 -20.35 2.45 17.30
N LEU A 6 -21.37 3.33 17.35
CA LEU A 6 -22.41 3.42 16.32
C LEU A 6 -21.84 3.86 14.96
N ARG A 7 -20.72 4.60 14.95
CA ARG A 7 -20.07 5.07 13.72
C ARG A 7 -19.27 3.95 13.05
N ASN A 8 -18.54 3.11 13.80
CA ASN A 8 -17.68 2.06 13.23
C ASN A 8 -18.46 0.90 12.60
N LYS A 9 -19.51 0.40 13.28
CA LYS A 9 -20.41 -0.63 12.73
C LYS A 9 -21.05 -0.21 11.40
N ASN A 10 -21.32 1.09 11.27
CA ASN A 10 -21.87 1.70 10.06
C ASN A 10 -20.88 1.72 8.89
N VAL A 11 -19.57 1.88 9.13
CA VAL A 11 -18.56 1.96 8.03
C VAL A 11 -18.41 0.63 7.30
N PHE A 12 -18.39 -0.51 8.01
CA PHE A 12 -18.26 -1.82 7.39
C PHE A 12 -19.48 -2.17 6.52
N ASP A 13 -20.69 -1.92 7.03
CA ASP A 13 -21.92 -2.13 6.27
C ASP A 13 -21.99 -1.21 5.05
N LYS A 14 -21.58 0.06 5.20
CA LYS A 14 -21.44 1.00 4.08
C LYS A 14 -20.45 0.52 3.03
N LEU A 15 -19.31 -0.03 3.44
CA LEU A 15 -18.31 -0.60 2.53
C LEU A 15 -18.87 -1.80 1.76
N ALA A 16 -19.50 -2.75 2.46
CA ALA A 16 -20.13 -3.90 1.82
C ALA A 16 -21.26 -3.50 0.86
N MET A 17 -22.02 -2.46 1.19
CA MET A 17 -23.05 -1.88 0.31
C MET A 17 -22.43 -1.18 -0.90
N ALA A 18 -21.38 -0.37 -0.71
CA ALA A 18 -20.69 0.32 -1.80
C ALA A 18 -20.10 -0.66 -2.82
N CYS A 19 -19.45 -1.73 -2.35
CA CYS A 19 -18.91 -2.78 -3.22
C CYS A 19 -20.02 -3.50 -4.01
N ARG A 20 -21.12 -3.88 -3.35
CA ARG A 20 -22.28 -4.50 -4.03
C ARG A 20 -22.91 -3.57 -5.06
N ARG A 21 -23.03 -2.27 -4.72
CA ARG A 21 -23.61 -1.29 -5.65
C ARG A 21 -22.73 -1.09 -6.88
N TYR A 22 -21.41 -1.05 -6.70
CA TYR A 22 -20.47 -0.99 -7.81
C TYR A 22 -20.66 -2.18 -8.77
N GLN A 23 -20.76 -3.41 -8.25
CA GLN A 23 -20.97 -4.60 -9.06
C GLN A 23 -22.25 -4.56 -9.91
N GLN A 24 -23.29 -3.85 -9.46
CA GLN A 24 -24.55 -3.69 -10.21
C GLN A 24 -24.46 -2.67 -11.33
N ILE A 25 -23.60 -1.64 -11.19
CA ILE A 25 -23.51 -0.51 -12.12
C ILE A 25 -22.24 -0.54 -12.97
N ALA A 26 -21.28 -1.41 -12.65
CA ALA A 26 -20.02 -1.54 -13.36
C ALA A 26 -20.27 -1.98 -14.81
N PRO A 27 -19.53 -1.44 -15.79
CA PRO A 27 -19.63 -1.89 -17.17
C PRO A 27 -19.12 -3.31 -17.31
N ASN A 28 -19.70 -4.07 -18.25
CA ASN A 28 -19.17 -5.38 -18.63
C ASN A 28 -17.74 -5.22 -19.12
N ALA A 29 -16.86 -6.15 -18.75
CA ALA A 29 -15.46 -6.12 -19.14
C ALA A 29 -15.31 -6.02 -20.67
N GLY A 30 -14.67 -4.95 -21.15
CA GLY A 30 -14.47 -4.69 -22.58
C GLY A 30 -15.70 -4.17 -23.35
N GLY A 31 -16.86 -4.00 -22.69
CA GLY A 31 -18.07 -3.46 -23.29
C GLY A 31 -18.10 -1.92 -23.31
N PRO A 32 -18.80 -1.29 -24.28
CA PRO A 32 -19.06 0.15 -24.24
C PRO A 32 -19.97 0.49 -23.05
N MET A 33 -19.76 1.66 -22.43
CA MET A 33 -20.69 2.15 -21.41
C MET A 33 -22.04 2.51 -22.04
N THR A 34 -23.12 2.24 -21.32
CA THR A 34 -24.46 2.67 -21.70
C THR A 34 -24.70 4.15 -21.43
N LEU A 35 -25.69 4.73 -22.11
CA LEU A 35 -26.14 6.11 -21.87
C LEU A 35 -26.71 6.19 -20.43
N GLY A 36 -26.18 7.09 -19.59
CA GLY A 36 -26.57 7.22 -18.17
C GLY A 36 -25.65 6.51 -17.16
N GLN A 37 -24.76 5.63 -17.62
CA GLN A 37 -23.83 4.91 -16.74
C GLN A 37 -22.75 5.81 -16.09
N PRO A 38 -22.18 6.81 -16.78
CA PRO A 38 -21.26 7.77 -16.16
C PRO A 38 -21.87 8.51 -14.96
N GLU A 39 -23.15 8.88 -15.05
CA GLU A 39 -23.91 9.52 -13.98
C GLU A 39 -24.08 8.57 -12.79
N LEU A 40 -24.47 7.31 -13.03
CA LEU A 40 -24.59 6.31 -11.97
C LEU A 40 -23.27 6.06 -11.23
N LEU A 41 -22.15 6.00 -11.97
CA LEU A 41 -20.82 5.83 -11.38
C LEU A 41 -20.38 7.10 -10.62
N SER A 42 -20.72 8.28 -11.13
CA SER A 42 -20.46 9.55 -10.46
C SER A 42 -21.23 9.66 -9.14
N ASP A 43 -22.52 9.29 -9.15
CA ASP A 43 -23.37 9.24 -7.97
C ASP A 43 -22.87 8.19 -6.96
N TRP A 44 -22.36 7.06 -7.44
CA TRP A 44 -21.80 6.04 -6.55
C TRP A 44 -20.53 6.53 -5.83
N LEU A 45 -19.64 7.22 -6.55
CA LEU A 45 -18.47 7.85 -5.94
C LEU A 45 -18.89 8.89 -4.90
N GLU A 46 -19.84 9.75 -5.24
CA GLU A 46 -20.30 10.83 -4.37
C GLU A 46 -21.02 10.32 -3.12
N ARG A 47 -21.96 9.38 -3.27
CA ARG A 47 -22.87 8.98 -2.18
C ARG A 47 -22.42 7.76 -1.39
N HIS A 48 -21.60 6.89 -1.98
CA HIS A 48 -21.17 5.67 -1.31
C HIS A 48 -19.68 5.73 -0.94
N VAL A 49 -18.82 6.11 -1.89
CA VAL A 49 -17.37 6.16 -1.63
C VAL A 49 -17.04 7.32 -0.69
N CYS A 50 -17.51 8.54 -0.97
CA CYS A 50 -17.17 9.70 -0.16
C CYS A 50 -17.68 9.60 1.29
N GLU A 51 -18.83 8.96 1.54
CA GLU A 51 -19.31 8.72 2.90
C GLU A 51 -18.38 7.81 3.71
N ILE A 52 -17.85 6.76 3.09
CA ILE A 52 -16.87 5.86 3.72
C ILE A 52 -15.59 6.64 4.03
N VAL A 53 -15.10 7.43 3.07
CA VAL A 53 -13.88 8.23 3.24
C VAL A 53 -14.05 9.27 4.35
N ALA A 54 -15.21 9.93 4.43
CA ALA A 54 -15.52 10.88 5.50
C ALA A 54 -15.42 10.23 6.89
N ALA A 55 -15.91 8.99 7.04
CA ALA A 55 -15.76 8.24 8.28
C ALA A 55 -14.29 7.84 8.52
N LEU A 56 -13.59 7.34 7.49
CA LEU A 56 -12.18 6.96 7.57
C LEU A 56 -11.26 8.11 7.95
N MET A 57 -11.58 9.33 7.51
CA MET A 57 -10.85 10.54 7.85
C MET A 57 -10.88 10.86 9.35
N ALA A 58 -11.77 10.29 10.15
CA ALA A 58 -11.70 10.44 11.61
C ALA A 58 -10.55 9.61 12.22
N HIS A 59 -10.08 8.57 11.53
CA HIS A 59 -9.10 7.63 12.08
C HIS A 59 -7.65 8.04 11.78
N SER A 60 -6.81 8.02 12.81
CA SER A 60 -5.38 8.32 12.72
C SER A 60 -4.63 7.38 11.78
N GLY A 61 -5.00 6.09 11.75
CA GLY A 61 -4.39 5.09 10.88
C GLY A 61 -4.60 5.36 9.38
N PHE A 62 -5.77 5.86 9.00
CA PHE A 62 -6.02 6.31 7.62
C PHE A 62 -5.22 7.57 7.32
N ARG A 63 -5.29 8.60 8.18
CA ARG A 63 -4.54 9.86 8.00
C ARG A 63 -3.04 9.64 7.86
N ARG A 64 -2.47 8.76 8.69
CA ARG A 64 -1.04 8.40 8.67
C ARG A 64 -0.64 7.77 7.34
N ARG A 65 -1.45 6.86 6.80
CA ARG A 65 -1.17 6.20 5.51
C ARG A 65 -1.27 7.17 4.34
N VAL A 66 -2.25 8.08 4.38
CA VAL A 66 -2.39 9.14 3.39
C VAL A 66 -1.19 10.09 3.39
N ARG A 67 -0.75 10.54 4.58
CA ARG A 67 0.37 11.49 4.71
C ARG A 67 1.74 10.86 4.53
N TRP A 68 1.82 9.54 4.46
CA TRP A 68 3.09 8.83 4.51
C TRP A 68 4.09 9.33 3.47
N SER A 69 3.70 9.51 2.21
CA SER A 69 4.64 9.96 1.16
C SER A 69 5.05 11.42 1.31
N THR A 70 4.17 12.29 1.81
CA THR A 70 4.49 13.69 2.05
C THR A 70 5.30 13.92 3.33
N GLU A 71 5.23 13.02 4.31
CA GLU A 71 5.98 13.12 5.56
C GLU A 71 7.29 12.35 5.55
N ARG A 72 7.28 11.12 5.04
CA ARG A 72 8.41 10.18 5.19
C ARG A 72 9.44 10.31 4.07
N LEU A 73 9.06 10.86 2.92
CA LEU A 73 9.94 10.99 1.77
C LEU A 73 10.44 12.42 1.54
N THR A 74 9.79 13.44 2.10
CA THR A 74 10.22 14.84 1.95
C THR A 74 11.37 15.18 2.90
N GLY A 75 12.24 16.11 2.49
CA GLY A 75 13.43 16.48 3.26
C GLY A 75 13.22 17.18 4.61
N GLU A 76 11.99 17.30 5.12
CA GLU A 76 11.70 17.96 6.40
C GLU A 76 11.89 17.05 7.62
N ILE A 77 11.89 15.72 7.42
CA ILE A 77 12.00 14.73 8.51
C ILE A 77 13.16 13.79 8.23
N ASP A 78 14.12 13.69 9.16
CA ASP A 78 15.17 12.68 9.12
C ASP A 78 14.60 11.33 9.58
N GLY A 79 14.39 10.43 8.62
CA GLY A 79 13.81 9.10 8.83
C GLY A 79 14.43 8.09 7.88
N ASP A 80 14.30 6.81 8.20
CA ASP A 80 14.91 5.73 7.41
C ASP A 80 14.43 5.75 5.96
N GLU A 81 13.15 6.05 5.72
CA GLU A 81 12.59 6.18 4.37
C GLU A 81 13.22 7.34 3.59
N ARG A 82 13.43 8.49 4.24
CA ARG A 82 14.08 9.65 3.62
C ARG A 82 15.54 9.35 3.27
N ARG A 83 16.24 8.55 4.08
CA ARG A 83 17.62 8.13 3.78
C ARG A 83 17.72 7.32 2.48
N VAL A 84 16.71 6.50 2.17
CA VAL A 84 16.67 5.77 0.89
C VAL A 84 16.55 6.74 -0.30
N VAL A 85 15.70 7.76 -0.20
CA VAL A 85 15.59 8.81 -1.23
C VAL A 85 16.90 9.59 -1.36
N ALA A 86 17.52 9.96 -0.24
CA ALA A 86 18.80 10.68 -0.22
C ALA A 86 19.94 9.83 -0.83
N ALA A 87 19.94 8.51 -0.61
CA ALA A 87 20.90 7.60 -1.22
C ALA A 87 20.79 7.59 -2.74
N VAL A 88 19.56 7.54 -3.29
CA VAL A 88 19.32 7.65 -4.73
C VAL A 88 19.75 9.02 -5.27
N GLU A 89 19.39 10.10 -4.58
CA GLU A 89 19.77 11.46 -4.97
C GLU A 89 21.29 11.61 -5.03
N ASN A 90 21.99 11.18 -3.99
CA ASN A 90 23.46 11.20 -3.94
C ASN A 90 24.08 10.28 -4.99
N GLY A 91 23.47 9.11 -5.25
CA GLY A 91 23.88 8.19 -6.30
C GLY A 91 23.80 8.82 -7.70
N LEU A 92 22.73 9.54 -8.01
CA LEU A 92 22.59 10.28 -9.28
C LEU A 92 23.69 11.34 -9.42
N LEU A 93 23.96 12.10 -8.37
CA LEU A 93 25.00 13.14 -8.39
C LEU A 93 26.41 12.56 -8.49
N ARG A 94 26.71 11.47 -7.77
CA ARG A 94 27.99 10.75 -7.86
C ARG A 94 28.17 10.17 -9.26
N TYR A 95 27.13 9.56 -9.82
CA TYR A 95 27.18 8.98 -11.16
C TYR A 95 27.43 10.04 -12.23
N ALA A 96 26.73 11.19 -12.15
CA ALA A 96 26.98 12.32 -13.05
C ALA A 96 28.42 12.83 -12.94
N LYS A 97 28.94 13.04 -11.72
CA LYS A 97 30.32 13.51 -11.52
C LYS A 97 31.37 12.51 -12.00
N ALA A 98 31.16 11.22 -11.79
CA ALA A 98 32.06 10.17 -12.28
C ALA A 98 32.07 10.13 -13.82
N LEU A 99 30.91 10.30 -14.47
CA LEU A 99 30.83 10.42 -15.93
C LEU A 99 31.61 11.64 -16.45
N LEU A 100 31.52 12.78 -15.77
CA LEU A 100 32.30 13.97 -16.12
C LEU A 100 33.80 13.72 -15.95
N ALA A 101 34.22 13.08 -14.85
CA ALA A 101 35.63 12.77 -14.62
C ALA A 101 36.21 11.84 -15.72
N VAL A 102 35.44 10.86 -16.18
CA VAL A 102 35.83 10.01 -17.32
C VAL A 102 35.92 10.82 -18.61
N ALA A 103 34.93 11.69 -18.85
CA ALA A 103 34.88 12.56 -20.03
C ALA A 103 35.95 13.67 -20.01
N ASP A 104 36.55 13.97 -18.87
CA ASP A 104 37.51 15.07 -18.72
C ASP A 104 38.90 14.76 -19.29
N SER A 105 39.23 13.47 -19.46
CA SER A 105 40.53 13.07 -20.02
C SER A 105 40.68 13.50 -21.48
N ASP A 106 41.84 14.04 -21.85
CA ASP A 106 42.10 14.57 -23.20
C ASP A 106 41.82 13.53 -24.29
N GLU A 107 42.19 12.27 -24.04
CA GLU A 107 41.91 11.17 -24.96
C GLU A 107 40.41 10.89 -25.09
N MET A 108 39.65 10.88 -23.99
CA MET A 108 38.19 10.67 -24.06
C MET A 108 37.49 11.85 -24.75
N ARG A 109 37.89 13.09 -24.46
CA ARG A 109 37.38 14.29 -25.14
C ARG A 109 37.59 14.21 -26.64
N TYR A 110 38.79 13.78 -27.07
CA TYR A 110 39.10 13.59 -28.47
C TYR A 110 38.20 12.53 -29.11
N GLN A 111 38.02 11.37 -28.48
CA GLN A 111 37.19 10.30 -29.03
C GLN A 111 35.69 10.65 -29.04
N LEU A 112 35.17 11.31 -28.00
CA LEU A 112 33.80 11.82 -27.98
C LEU A 112 33.56 12.83 -29.12
N SER A 113 34.50 13.75 -29.32
CA SER A 113 34.44 14.72 -30.42
C SER A 113 34.44 14.03 -31.79
N ARG A 114 35.26 12.98 -31.99
CA ARG A 114 35.24 12.18 -33.23
C ARG A 114 33.92 11.46 -33.42
N LEU A 115 33.38 10.85 -32.37
CA LEU A 115 32.11 10.12 -32.42
C LEU A 115 30.96 11.05 -32.83
N ASP A 116 30.98 12.29 -32.34
CA ASP A 116 29.99 13.30 -32.69
C ASP A 116 30.11 13.78 -34.14
N GLN A 117 31.33 13.93 -34.66
CA GLN A 117 31.55 14.20 -36.09
C GLN A 117 30.95 13.08 -36.95
N TYR A 118 31.14 11.81 -36.59
CA TYR A 118 30.54 10.69 -37.32
C TYR A 118 29.01 10.64 -37.25
N LEU A 119 28.41 11.00 -36.10
CA LEU A 119 26.96 11.05 -35.94
C LEU A 119 26.34 12.27 -36.63
N GLY A 120 27.02 13.42 -36.61
CA GLY A 120 26.60 14.63 -37.30
C GLY A 120 26.62 14.49 -38.83
N ILE A 121 27.61 13.78 -39.39
CA ILE A 121 27.69 13.48 -40.83
C ILE A 121 26.50 12.61 -41.29
N ARG A 122 26.05 11.65 -40.48
CA ARG A 122 24.85 10.83 -40.81
C ARG A 122 23.53 11.60 -40.73
N SER A 123 23.48 12.69 -39.97
CA SER A 123 22.29 13.55 -39.90
C SER A 123 22.23 14.58 -41.03
N ARG A 124 23.33 14.77 -41.79
CA ARG A 124 23.49 15.83 -42.80
C ARG A 124 23.05 15.45 -44.22
N ASP A 125 22.63 14.20 -44.44
CA ASP A 125 21.94 13.80 -45.68
C ASP A 125 20.48 14.33 -45.74
N SER A 126 20.08 15.18 -44.78
CA SER A 126 18.88 16.01 -44.83
C SER A 126 19.33 17.47 -44.92
N GLU A 127 19.24 18.04 -46.13
CA GLU A 127 19.69 19.40 -46.48
C GLU A 127 19.17 20.47 -45.49
N SER A 128 20.08 21.02 -44.69
CA SER A 128 19.90 22.31 -44.00
C SER A 128 21.28 22.84 -43.59
N ASP A 129 21.65 23.97 -44.19
CA ASP A 129 22.93 24.66 -44.04
C ASP A 129 23.20 25.18 -42.62
N ASN A 130 24.46 24.98 -42.20
CA ASN A 130 25.34 25.81 -41.36
C ASN A 130 24.77 26.48 -40.10
N ASP A 131 25.04 25.85 -38.94
CA ASP A 131 25.45 26.46 -37.64
C ASP A 131 25.29 25.49 -36.43
N ASP A 132 24.81 24.25 -36.67
CA ASP A 132 24.46 23.30 -35.60
C ASP A 132 25.55 22.25 -35.27
N GLU A 133 26.70 22.29 -35.94
CA GLU A 133 27.75 21.26 -35.85
C GLU A 133 28.51 21.24 -34.51
N VAL A 134 28.50 22.34 -33.76
CA VAL A 134 29.12 22.46 -32.42
C VAL A 134 28.13 22.13 -31.29
N LYS A 135 26.81 22.11 -31.55
CA LYS A 135 25.78 21.98 -30.51
C LYS A 135 25.49 20.53 -30.09
N GLN A 136 25.72 19.54 -30.95
CA GLN A 136 25.40 18.13 -30.63
C GLN A 136 26.42 17.47 -29.69
N SER A 137 27.69 17.87 -29.75
CA SER A 137 28.72 17.44 -28.81
C SER A 137 28.50 17.99 -27.41
N SER A 138 28.10 19.25 -27.32
CA SER A 138 27.86 19.94 -26.05
C SER A 138 26.57 19.46 -25.39
N LEU A 139 25.53 19.10 -26.15
CA LEU A 139 24.22 18.66 -25.64
C LEU A 139 24.27 17.49 -24.63
N GLY A 140 25.20 16.55 -24.79
CA GLY A 140 25.33 15.42 -23.86
C GLY A 140 26.09 15.79 -22.59
N LEU A 141 27.22 16.49 -22.76
CA LEU A 141 28.07 16.92 -21.65
C LEU A 141 27.36 17.98 -20.80
N GLU A 142 26.71 18.97 -21.42
CA GLU A 142 25.91 20.01 -20.75
C GLU A 142 24.77 19.39 -19.92
N ALA A 143 24.13 18.31 -20.39
CA ALA A 143 23.08 17.64 -19.64
C ALA A 143 23.62 16.95 -18.37
N VAL A 144 24.80 16.32 -18.45
CA VAL A 144 25.47 15.73 -17.28
C VAL A 144 26.00 16.83 -16.36
N GLU A 145 26.58 17.89 -16.94
CA GLU A 145 26.77 19.27 -16.46
C GLU A 145 25.69 19.69 -15.47
N PHE A 146 24.51 19.81 -16.05
CA PHE A 146 23.29 20.26 -15.41
C PHE A 146 22.90 19.34 -14.27
N ILE A 147 22.87 18.01 -14.47
CA ILE A 147 22.52 17.04 -13.41
C ILE A 147 23.51 17.11 -12.24
N ALA A 148 24.82 17.16 -12.52
CA ALA A 148 25.87 17.22 -11.50
C ALA A 148 25.80 18.49 -10.64
N SER A 149 25.23 19.58 -11.17
CA SER A 149 24.97 20.82 -10.44
C SER A 149 23.78 20.74 -9.46
N ARG A 150 23.05 19.62 -9.45
CA ARG A 150 21.82 19.41 -8.66
C ARG A 150 20.81 20.53 -8.90
N PRO A 151 20.17 20.58 -10.08
CA PRO A 151 19.30 21.67 -10.51
C PRO A 151 17.93 21.62 -9.84
N TRP A 152 17.57 20.49 -9.21
CA TRP A 152 16.33 20.34 -8.45
C TRP A 152 16.49 20.75 -6.98
N ARG A 153 15.35 21.09 -6.36
CA ARG A 153 15.26 21.39 -4.91
C ARG A 153 15.30 20.11 -4.09
N ASP A 154 14.45 19.16 -4.47
CA ASP A 154 14.31 17.82 -3.89
C ASP A 154 13.70 16.91 -4.98
N LEU A 155 14.00 15.61 -4.98
CA LEU A 155 13.34 14.65 -5.86
C LEU A 155 11.87 14.41 -5.45
N VAL A 156 11.52 14.72 -4.21
CA VAL A 156 10.16 14.60 -3.66
C VAL A 156 9.52 15.97 -3.54
N SER A 157 8.22 16.08 -3.85
CA SER A 157 7.47 17.32 -3.64
C SER A 157 6.05 17.05 -3.16
N TRP A 158 5.68 17.65 -2.04
CA TRP A 158 4.31 17.59 -1.51
C TRP A 158 3.28 18.20 -2.46
N ARG A 159 3.70 19.12 -3.35
CA ARG A 159 2.81 19.75 -4.33
C ARG A 159 2.27 18.73 -5.33
N ASP A 160 2.92 17.56 -5.44
CA ASP A 160 2.46 16.50 -6.32
C ASP A 160 1.26 15.73 -5.76
N PHE A 161 0.87 15.94 -4.51
CA PHE A 161 -0.11 15.09 -3.82
C PHE A 161 -1.44 14.94 -4.58
N PHE A 162 -1.93 15.99 -5.23
CA PHE A 162 -3.18 15.99 -6.01
C PHE A 162 -2.96 15.95 -7.53
N GLY A 163 -1.74 15.65 -8.00
CA GLY A 163 -1.38 15.59 -9.42
C GLY A 163 0.05 16.08 -9.68
N SER A 164 0.60 15.90 -10.88
CA SER A 164 2.01 16.18 -11.23
C SER A 164 2.40 17.68 -11.32
N ALA A 165 2.19 18.43 -10.24
CA ALA A 165 2.34 19.89 -10.23
C ALA A 165 3.80 20.39 -10.24
N SER A 166 4.75 19.62 -9.70
CA SER A 166 6.14 20.09 -9.54
C SER A 166 7.05 19.67 -10.67
N GLN A 167 6.63 18.73 -11.53
CA GLN A 167 7.42 18.19 -12.65
C GLN A 167 8.83 17.80 -12.18
N PHE A 168 9.94 18.39 -12.67
CA PHE A 168 11.29 18.11 -12.19
C PHE A 168 11.70 18.79 -10.87
N ASN A 169 10.81 19.59 -10.27
CA ASN A 169 11.02 20.32 -9.02
C ASN A 169 12.31 21.16 -9.02
N LEU A 170 12.54 21.86 -10.14
CA LEU A 170 13.73 22.67 -10.38
C LEU A 170 13.84 23.86 -9.41
N LYS A 171 15.07 24.25 -9.08
CA LYS A 171 15.37 25.46 -8.29
C LYS A 171 14.90 26.71 -9.03
N ASP A 172 15.19 26.75 -10.33
CA ASP A 172 14.78 27.80 -11.25
C ASP A 172 13.50 27.39 -11.98
N SER A 173 12.55 28.31 -12.05
CA SER A 173 11.29 28.07 -12.73
C SER A 173 11.51 28.10 -14.24
N VAL A 174 11.37 26.96 -14.90
CA VAL A 174 11.35 26.88 -16.36
C VAL A 174 9.89 26.96 -16.82
N PRO A 175 9.50 27.92 -17.67
CA PRO A 175 8.15 27.96 -18.22
C PRO A 175 7.95 26.76 -19.17
N GLY A 176 7.00 25.90 -18.85
CA GLY A 176 6.67 24.75 -19.69
C GLY A 176 6.08 23.58 -18.89
N GLN A 177 5.48 22.64 -19.63
CA GLN A 177 5.06 21.35 -19.10
C GLN A 177 5.86 20.25 -19.77
N PHE A 178 6.60 19.47 -18.99
CA PHE A 178 7.35 18.32 -19.46
C PHE A 178 6.40 17.16 -19.81
N GLY A 179 6.61 16.56 -20.99
CA GLY A 179 5.73 15.53 -21.54
C GLY A 179 5.61 14.30 -20.66
N GLU A 180 6.69 13.96 -19.97
CA GLU A 180 6.84 12.83 -19.05
C GLU A 180 5.91 12.94 -17.83
N PHE A 181 5.48 14.17 -17.50
CA PHE A 181 4.57 14.47 -16.40
C PHE A 181 3.11 14.65 -16.84
N LEU A 182 2.81 14.37 -18.12
CA LEU A 182 1.46 14.40 -18.66
C LEU A 182 0.77 13.03 -18.49
N PRO A 183 -0.40 12.96 -17.83
CA PRO A 183 -1.12 11.70 -17.61
C PRO A 183 -1.45 10.90 -18.89
N PHE A 184 -1.61 11.57 -20.02
CA PHE A 184 -1.90 10.92 -21.30
C PHE A 184 -0.66 10.36 -22.02
N VAL A 185 0.54 10.78 -21.61
CA VAL A 185 1.82 10.23 -22.07
C VAL A 185 2.29 9.15 -21.09
N ASN A 186 2.11 9.37 -19.79
CA ASN A 186 2.61 8.53 -18.72
C ASN A 186 1.47 7.92 -17.91
N LYS A 187 1.10 6.67 -18.22
CA LYS A 187 -0.02 5.93 -17.60
C LYS A 187 0.05 5.85 -16.07
N PRO A 188 1.22 5.66 -15.43
CA PRO A 188 1.34 5.81 -13.98
C PRO A 188 0.71 7.10 -13.42
N LEU A 189 0.68 8.21 -14.16
CA LEU A 189 0.09 9.48 -13.70
C LEU A 189 -1.43 9.58 -13.91
N LEU A 190 -2.11 8.47 -14.17
CA LEU A 190 -3.57 8.44 -14.17
C LEU A 190 -4.10 8.55 -12.74
N VAL A 191 -5.04 9.49 -12.56
CA VAL A 191 -5.75 9.72 -11.29
C VAL A 191 -6.74 8.55 -11.06
N PRO A 192 -6.94 8.09 -9.82
CA PRO A 192 -6.32 8.53 -8.56
C PRO A 192 -5.17 7.64 -8.05
N GLY A 193 -4.44 8.15 -7.06
CA GLY A 193 -3.43 7.43 -6.26
C GLY A 193 -2.19 8.28 -5.93
N ASP A 194 -1.12 7.65 -5.44
CA ASP A 194 0.02 8.37 -4.85
C ASP A 194 0.93 9.01 -5.90
N PHE A 195 0.58 10.24 -6.30
CA PHE A 195 1.35 11.04 -7.25
C PHE A 195 2.71 11.48 -6.72
N VAL A 196 2.92 11.59 -5.41
CA VAL A 196 4.22 11.96 -4.85
C VAL A 196 5.25 10.89 -5.19
N ILE A 197 4.91 9.63 -4.91
CA ILE A 197 5.74 8.47 -5.24
C ILE A 197 5.90 8.32 -6.75
N ARG A 198 4.81 8.42 -7.52
CA ARG A 198 4.87 8.23 -8.97
C ARG A 198 5.71 9.32 -9.66
N CYS A 199 5.57 10.58 -9.25
CA CYS A 199 6.40 11.68 -9.78
C CYS A 199 7.87 11.56 -9.34
N LEU A 200 8.14 11.12 -8.11
CA LEU A 200 9.49 10.80 -7.65
C LEU A 200 10.18 9.81 -8.59
N MET A 201 9.51 8.69 -8.92
CA MET A 201 10.08 7.69 -9.82
C MET A 201 10.31 8.19 -11.24
N ILE A 202 9.41 9.03 -11.76
CA ILE A 202 9.57 9.62 -13.10
C ILE A 202 10.80 10.52 -13.14
N ARG A 203 10.95 11.43 -12.17
CA ARG A 203 12.15 12.30 -12.05
C ARG A 203 13.43 11.47 -12.06
N ILE A 204 13.48 10.46 -11.20
CA ILE A 204 14.64 9.58 -11.07
C ILE A 204 14.94 8.88 -12.39
N THR A 205 13.91 8.34 -13.04
CA THR A 205 14.04 7.60 -14.30
C THR A 205 14.57 8.51 -15.40
N ASP A 206 14.03 9.71 -15.53
CA ASP A 206 14.46 10.68 -16.54
C ASP A 206 15.91 11.13 -16.32
N TRP A 207 16.28 11.47 -15.08
CA TRP A 207 17.66 11.83 -14.76
C TRP A 207 18.62 10.67 -15.05
N LYS A 208 18.29 9.47 -14.59
CA LYS A 208 19.12 8.28 -14.82
C LYS A 208 19.24 7.97 -16.31
N GLN A 209 18.15 8.08 -17.08
CA GLN A 209 18.17 7.83 -18.51
C GLN A 209 19.08 8.83 -19.24
N GLY A 210 19.09 10.09 -18.83
CA GLY A 210 20.06 11.09 -19.32
C GLY A 210 21.50 10.66 -19.09
N LEU A 211 21.82 10.22 -17.87
CA LEU A 211 23.16 9.73 -17.51
C LEU A 211 23.54 8.44 -18.25
N ASP A 212 22.63 7.48 -18.35
CA ASP A 212 22.87 6.20 -19.04
C ASP A 212 23.12 6.41 -20.55
N LYS A 213 22.39 7.33 -21.19
CA LYS A 213 22.65 7.69 -22.60
C LYS A 213 24.07 8.24 -22.78
N PHE A 214 24.54 9.07 -21.85
CA PHE A 214 25.90 9.59 -21.89
C PHE A 214 26.94 8.51 -21.57
N TRP A 215 26.67 7.63 -20.61
CA TRP A 215 27.51 6.46 -20.32
C TRP A 215 27.73 5.59 -21.57
N VAL A 216 26.67 5.28 -22.33
CA VAL A 216 26.76 4.52 -23.58
C VAL A 216 27.65 5.23 -24.61
N ARG A 217 27.58 6.57 -24.68
CA ARG A 217 28.47 7.36 -25.55
C ARG A 217 29.93 7.24 -25.11
N CYS A 218 30.22 7.38 -23.83
CA CYS A 218 31.57 7.20 -23.28
C CYS A 218 32.10 5.78 -23.53
N ASP A 219 31.28 4.75 -23.35
CA ASP A 219 31.70 3.36 -23.59
C ASP A 219 31.99 3.12 -25.08
N THR A 220 31.14 3.64 -25.96
CA THR A 220 31.37 3.55 -27.42
C THR A 220 32.65 4.26 -27.83
N ALA A 221 32.91 5.47 -27.30
CA ALA A 221 34.14 6.21 -27.55
C ALA A 221 35.38 5.46 -27.03
N ARG A 222 35.29 4.87 -25.83
CA ARG A 222 36.34 4.04 -25.22
C ARG A 222 36.69 2.83 -26.07
N GLN A 223 35.68 2.10 -26.54
CA GLN A 223 35.85 0.90 -27.37
C GLN A 223 36.46 1.21 -28.73
N ASN A 224 36.09 2.34 -29.35
CA ASN A 224 36.62 2.74 -30.65
C ASN A 224 38.04 3.33 -30.58
N GLY A 225 38.40 3.97 -29.46
CA GLY A 225 39.64 4.72 -29.30
C GLY A 225 40.79 3.98 -28.61
N SER A 226 40.58 2.75 -28.11
CA SER A 226 41.54 2.08 -27.20
C SER A 226 41.95 2.97 -26.00
N VAL A 227 41.00 3.77 -25.49
CA VAL A 227 41.25 4.74 -24.41
C VAL A 227 41.50 4.01 -23.09
N ASN A 228 42.64 4.26 -22.45
CA ASN A 228 42.94 3.70 -21.14
C ASN A 228 42.41 4.60 -20.01
N VAL A 229 41.18 4.32 -19.56
CA VAL A 229 40.51 4.97 -18.42
C VAL A 229 40.39 4.05 -17.20
N GLY A 230 41.17 2.95 -17.16
CA GLY A 230 41.06 1.79 -16.25
C GLY A 230 40.34 2.03 -14.92
N SER A 231 41.01 2.66 -13.94
CA SER A 231 40.46 2.82 -12.59
C SER A 231 39.23 3.74 -12.52
N ALA A 232 39.17 4.80 -13.33
CA ALA A 232 38.03 5.71 -13.36
C ALA A 232 36.78 5.04 -13.95
N TRP A 233 36.98 4.13 -14.91
CA TRP A 233 35.89 3.34 -15.50
C TRP A 233 35.37 2.27 -14.53
N GLU A 234 36.24 1.63 -13.76
CA GLU A 234 35.86 0.69 -12.70
C GLU A 234 35.04 1.38 -11.61
N GLU A 235 35.50 2.53 -11.12
CA GLU A 235 34.77 3.35 -10.13
C GLU A 235 33.39 3.78 -10.67
N LEU A 236 33.31 4.20 -11.94
CA LEU A 236 32.05 4.54 -12.61
C LEU A 236 31.06 3.37 -12.61
N ASN A 237 31.53 2.15 -12.88
CA ASN A 237 30.68 0.96 -12.87
C ASN A 237 30.20 0.59 -11.46
N GLU A 238 31.07 0.73 -10.46
CA GLU A 238 30.70 0.52 -9.05
C GLU A 238 29.62 1.53 -8.61
N ILE A 239 29.79 2.81 -8.92
CA ILE A 239 28.80 3.86 -8.63
C ILE A 239 27.46 3.56 -9.32
N SER A 240 27.49 3.13 -10.59
CA SER A 240 26.28 2.74 -11.33
C SER A 240 25.57 1.55 -10.67
N PHE A 241 26.33 0.55 -10.20
CA PHE A 241 25.80 -0.60 -9.48
C PHE A 241 25.16 -0.18 -8.14
N GLU A 242 25.84 0.65 -7.34
CA GLU A 242 25.31 1.19 -6.07
C GLU A 242 24.02 2.00 -6.28
N LEU A 243 23.98 2.83 -7.32
CA LEU A 243 22.77 3.57 -7.70
C LEU A 243 21.63 2.62 -8.04
N ASN A 244 21.87 1.61 -8.88
CA ASN A 244 20.84 0.63 -9.24
C ASN A 244 20.31 -0.14 -8.02
N LYS A 245 21.17 -0.49 -7.06
CA LYS A 245 20.76 -1.09 -5.79
C LYS A 245 19.86 -0.14 -4.98
N SER A 246 20.29 1.11 -4.81
CA SER A 246 19.51 2.12 -4.09
C SER A 246 18.14 2.37 -4.74
N LEU A 247 18.05 2.27 -6.07
CA LEU A 247 16.81 2.37 -6.82
C LEU A 247 15.88 1.16 -6.59
N GLN A 248 16.43 -0.04 -6.48
CA GLN A 248 15.66 -1.23 -6.12
C GLN A 248 15.11 -1.11 -4.70
N ASP A 249 15.93 -0.67 -3.74
CA ASP A 249 15.51 -0.45 -2.36
C ASP A 249 14.38 0.59 -2.28
N LEU A 250 14.51 1.70 -3.02
CA LEU A 250 13.45 2.72 -3.10
C LEU A 250 12.16 2.19 -3.73
N ARG A 251 12.28 1.38 -4.79
CA ARG A 251 11.12 0.78 -5.45
C ARG A 251 10.40 -0.19 -4.53
N ALA A 252 11.14 -1.03 -3.81
CA ALA A 252 10.58 -1.96 -2.84
C ALA A 252 9.83 -1.21 -1.73
N LEU A 253 10.46 -0.17 -1.16
CA LEU A 253 9.85 0.70 -0.16
C LEU A 253 8.52 1.33 -0.63
N CYS A 254 8.50 1.81 -1.88
CA CYS A 254 7.39 2.58 -2.42
C CYS A 254 6.23 1.72 -2.95
N PHE A 255 6.51 0.57 -3.56
CA PHE A 255 5.51 -0.18 -4.33
C PHE A 255 5.33 -1.64 -3.92
N GLU A 256 6.22 -2.20 -3.11
CA GLU A 256 6.15 -3.62 -2.73
C GLU A 256 5.51 -3.81 -1.36
N GLY A 257 4.83 -4.94 -1.22
CA GLY A 257 4.16 -5.34 0.02
C GLY A 257 2.74 -4.78 0.21
N PRO A 258 1.98 -5.37 1.16
CA PRO A 258 0.58 -5.02 1.39
C PRO A 258 0.40 -3.58 1.86
N GLU A 259 1.33 -3.05 2.66
CA GLU A 259 1.26 -1.67 3.14
C GLU A 259 1.38 -0.64 2.00
N ALA A 260 2.21 -0.89 0.98
CA ALA A 260 2.31 0.01 -0.17
C ALA A 260 0.99 0.11 -0.94
N GLN A 261 0.33 -1.03 -1.12
CA GLN A 261 -0.98 -1.11 -1.75
C GLN A 261 -2.06 -0.36 -0.93
N ILE A 262 -2.12 -0.58 0.38
CA ILE A 262 -3.09 0.10 1.26
C ILE A 262 -2.84 1.61 1.26
N ARG A 263 -1.57 2.07 1.30
CA ARG A 263 -1.24 3.51 1.23
C ARG A 263 -1.76 4.16 -0.05
N ASP A 264 -1.47 3.58 -1.21
CA ASP A 264 -1.95 4.13 -2.48
C ASP A 264 -3.48 4.12 -2.55
N SER A 265 -4.14 3.07 -2.04
CA SER A 265 -5.60 2.99 -1.93
C SER A 265 -6.19 4.06 -1.02
N CYS A 266 -5.58 4.34 0.15
CA CYS A 266 -6.00 5.44 1.03
C CYS A 266 -5.86 6.81 0.35
N VAL A 267 -4.73 7.07 -0.33
CA VAL A 267 -4.51 8.32 -1.07
C VAL A 267 -5.52 8.45 -2.22
N ALA A 268 -5.76 7.37 -2.95
CA ALA A 268 -6.71 7.36 -4.06
C ALA A 268 -8.14 7.72 -3.61
N LEU A 269 -8.59 7.10 -2.52
CA LEU A 269 -9.90 7.36 -1.93
C LEU A 269 -10.03 8.81 -1.43
N LEU A 270 -8.98 9.34 -0.79
CA LEU A 270 -8.99 10.74 -0.37
C LEU A 270 -9.03 11.71 -1.57
N GLN A 271 -8.29 11.45 -2.64
CA GLN A 271 -8.32 12.30 -3.84
C GLN A 271 -9.70 12.34 -4.49
N ILE A 272 -10.40 11.20 -4.50
CA ILE A 272 -11.80 11.15 -4.94
C ILE A 272 -12.66 12.01 -4.03
N TYR A 273 -12.57 11.82 -2.71
CA TYR A 273 -13.32 12.60 -1.73
C TYR A 273 -13.08 14.12 -1.90
N ALA A 274 -11.82 14.53 -2.00
CA ALA A 274 -11.45 15.92 -2.23
C ALA A 274 -12.02 16.45 -3.55
N GLY A 275 -12.03 15.64 -4.62
CA GLY A 275 -12.61 16.00 -5.90
C GLY A 275 -14.12 16.32 -5.83
N TYR A 276 -14.87 15.62 -4.98
CA TYR A 276 -16.31 15.85 -4.78
C TYR A 276 -16.62 16.87 -3.67
N HIS A 277 -15.73 17.03 -2.69
CA HIS A 277 -15.90 17.94 -1.55
C HIS A 277 -14.75 18.96 -1.48
N GLN A 278 -14.77 19.93 -2.39
CA GLN A 278 -13.71 20.96 -2.49
C GLN A 278 -13.58 21.86 -1.25
N GLU A 279 -14.65 21.98 -0.46
CA GLU A 279 -14.68 22.77 0.78
C GLU A 279 -14.38 21.93 2.04
N ALA A 280 -14.01 20.65 1.89
CA ALA A 280 -13.70 19.81 3.03
C ALA A 280 -12.45 20.30 3.79
N ASP A 281 -12.49 20.20 5.12
CA ASP A 281 -11.32 20.49 5.94
C ASP A 281 -10.26 19.39 5.79
N LEU A 282 -9.25 19.70 4.99
CA LEU A 282 -8.07 18.88 4.75
C LEU A 282 -6.81 19.50 5.35
N SER A 283 -6.92 20.42 6.31
CA SER A 283 -5.80 21.09 6.97
C SER A 283 -4.79 20.11 7.58
N TRP A 284 -5.26 18.93 7.99
CA TRP A 284 -4.43 17.85 8.50
C TRP A 284 -3.46 17.27 7.46
N LEU A 285 -3.62 17.53 6.15
CA LEU A 285 -2.62 17.20 5.12
C LEU A 285 -1.42 18.17 5.10
N GLY A 286 -1.47 19.24 5.90
CA GLY A 286 -0.45 20.28 5.91
C GLY A 286 -0.40 21.05 4.58
N PRO A 287 0.79 21.36 4.04
CA PRO A 287 0.94 22.13 2.81
C PRO A 287 0.20 21.54 1.60
N ALA A 288 0.08 20.21 1.50
CA ALA A 288 -0.58 19.52 0.40
C ALA A 288 -2.06 19.91 0.24
N ALA A 289 -2.74 20.33 1.31
CA ALA A 289 -4.11 20.83 1.26
C ALA A 289 -4.28 22.02 0.29
N LYS A 290 -3.22 22.81 0.05
CA LYS A 290 -3.24 23.94 -0.88
C LYS A 290 -3.43 23.53 -2.34
N MET A 291 -3.26 22.25 -2.66
CA MET A 291 -3.34 21.72 -4.04
C MET A 291 -4.66 21.00 -4.32
N VAL A 292 -5.65 21.03 -3.41
CA VAL A 292 -6.94 20.33 -3.57
C VAL A 292 -7.67 20.72 -4.86
N SER A 293 -7.51 21.96 -5.33
CA SER A 293 -8.09 22.44 -6.59
C SER A 293 -7.65 21.62 -7.81
N ASN A 294 -6.51 20.91 -7.74
CA ASN A 294 -6.01 20.09 -8.84
C ASN A 294 -6.91 18.87 -9.14
N VAL A 295 -7.73 18.44 -8.17
CA VAL A 295 -8.71 17.35 -8.35
C VAL A 295 -10.15 17.83 -8.53
N ALA A 296 -10.40 19.14 -8.55
CA ALA A 296 -11.76 19.71 -8.73
C ALA A 296 -12.44 19.29 -10.03
N GLY A 297 -11.66 19.01 -11.08
CA GLY A 297 -12.18 18.55 -12.37
C GLY A 297 -12.61 17.07 -12.39
N LEU A 298 -12.37 16.31 -11.33
CA LEU A 298 -12.63 14.86 -11.30
C LEU A 298 -14.10 14.50 -11.53
N PRO A 299 -15.10 15.08 -10.83
CA PRO A 299 -16.51 14.77 -11.08
C PRO A 299 -16.93 15.07 -12.52
N HIS A 300 -16.48 16.21 -13.06
CA HIS A 300 -16.77 16.60 -14.43
C HIS A 300 -16.19 15.60 -15.45
N ARG A 301 -14.94 15.16 -15.26
CA ARG A 301 -14.30 14.15 -16.14
C ARG A 301 -15.04 12.82 -16.14
N ILE A 302 -15.64 12.44 -15.01
CA ILE A 302 -16.40 11.18 -14.89
C ILE A 302 -17.75 11.31 -15.58
N ARG A 303 -18.50 12.39 -15.33
CA ARG A 303 -19.85 12.60 -15.93
C ARG A 303 -19.77 12.81 -17.44
N HIS A 304 -18.84 13.64 -17.90
CA HIS A 304 -18.71 14.01 -19.31
C HIS A 304 -17.79 13.07 -20.10
N ARG A 305 -17.74 11.79 -19.70
CA ARG A 305 -16.85 10.77 -20.30
C ARG A 305 -16.96 10.69 -21.82
N GLN A 306 -18.16 10.92 -22.37
CA GLN A 306 -18.41 10.86 -23.81
C GLN A 306 -17.82 12.07 -24.56
N ASP A 307 -17.71 13.24 -23.93
CA ASP A 307 -17.23 14.48 -24.54
C ASP A 307 -15.70 14.52 -24.72
N TRP A 308 -14.96 13.73 -23.94
CA TRP A 308 -13.50 13.61 -24.02
C TRP A 308 -13.03 12.56 -25.03
N ASN A 309 -13.95 11.74 -25.56
CA ASN A 309 -13.68 10.79 -26.64
C ASN A 309 -13.53 11.45 -28.01
N VAL A 310 -13.61 12.78 -28.14
CA VAL A 310 -13.47 13.47 -29.43
C VAL A 310 -12.03 13.28 -29.95
N PRO A 311 -11.83 12.47 -31.01
CA PRO A 311 -10.52 12.19 -31.57
C PRO A 311 -9.85 13.45 -32.14
N GLU A 312 -10.59 14.54 -32.38
CA GLU A 312 -10.11 15.78 -33.00
C GLU A 312 -9.28 16.68 -32.08
N ARG A 313 -9.53 16.72 -30.76
CA ARG A 313 -8.66 17.46 -29.83
C ARG A 313 -7.34 16.73 -29.60
N ALA A 314 -7.41 15.41 -29.49
CA ALA A 314 -6.22 14.56 -29.52
C ALA A 314 -5.52 14.66 -30.89
N ALA A 315 -6.24 14.78 -32.02
CA ALA A 315 -5.64 14.97 -33.33
C ALA A 315 -4.93 16.34 -33.49
N ARG A 316 -5.45 17.41 -32.87
CA ARG A 316 -4.71 18.69 -32.79
C ARG A 316 -3.47 18.60 -31.89
N ALA A 317 -3.51 17.79 -30.83
CA ALA A 317 -2.31 17.48 -30.05
C ALA A 317 -1.33 16.50 -30.76
N ARG A 318 -1.82 15.69 -31.73
CA ARG A 318 -1.06 14.69 -32.51
C ARG A 318 -0.08 15.28 -33.53
N ALA A 319 -0.11 16.57 -33.82
CA ALA A 319 0.94 17.18 -34.64
C ALA A 319 2.32 17.14 -33.93
N VAL A 320 2.36 16.91 -32.61
CA VAL A 320 3.59 17.02 -31.80
C VAL A 320 4.06 15.68 -31.20
N ALA A 321 3.24 14.64 -31.09
CA ALA A 321 3.67 13.39 -30.43
C ALA A 321 3.10 12.10 -31.07
N ARG A 322 4.00 11.20 -31.47
CA ARG A 322 3.73 9.83 -31.94
C ARG A 322 3.27 8.95 -30.77
N CYS A 323 2.00 9.04 -30.36
CA CYS A 323 1.42 8.13 -29.36
C CYS A 323 0.35 7.22 -29.96
N ASN A 324 0.40 5.94 -29.62
CA ASN A 324 -0.54 4.90 -30.08
C ASN A 324 -1.96 5.17 -29.56
N LEU A 325 -2.92 5.24 -30.46
CA LEU A 325 -4.35 5.44 -30.16
C LEU A 325 -4.96 4.34 -29.27
N ALA A 326 -4.36 3.14 -29.26
CA ALA A 326 -4.84 1.99 -28.51
C ALA A 326 -4.57 2.10 -26.99
N SER A 327 -3.50 2.80 -26.57
CA SER A 327 -3.19 2.96 -25.14
C SER A 327 -4.16 3.90 -24.43
N ILE A 328 -4.65 4.93 -25.12
CA ILE A 328 -5.64 5.89 -24.60
C ILE A 328 -6.98 5.20 -24.30
N ARG A 329 -7.35 4.13 -25.01
CA ARG A 329 -8.62 3.39 -24.74
C ARG A 329 -8.63 2.61 -23.43
N GLN A 330 -7.49 2.43 -22.76
CA GLN A 330 -7.35 1.56 -21.57
C GLN A 330 -7.18 2.32 -20.24
N ASP A 331 -7.08 3.65 -20.26
CA ASP A 331 -6.52 4.44 -19.13
C ASP A 331 -7.58 5.03 -18.16
N TRP A 332 -8.84 4.57 -18.19
CA TRP A 332 -10.00 5.41 -17.84
C TRP A 332 -10.84 4.85 -16.68
N ASN A 333 -10.28 4.83 -15.46
CA ASN A 333 -10.86 3.96 -14.42
C ASN A 333 -10.90 4.47 -12.97
N VAL A 334 -11.21 5.75 -12.76
CA VAL A 334 -11.45 6.28 -11.40
C VAL A 334 -12.44 5.39 -10.61
N PRO A 335 -13.58 4.94 -11.19
CA PRO A 335 -14.51 4.08 -10.46
C PRO A 335 -13.96 2.68 -10.12
N GLU A 336 -13.25 1.99 -11.03
CA GLU A 336 -12.64 0.69 -10.68
C GLU A 336 -11.48 0.87 -9.70
N ARG A 337 -10.70 1.95 -9.82
CA ARG A 337 -9.64 2.24 -8.86
C ARG A 337 -10.23 2.48 -7.47
N ALA A 338 -11.34 3.20 -7.39
CA ALA A 338 -12.09 3.37 -6.15
C ALA A 338 -12.60 2.02 -5.62
N ALA A 339 -13.20 1.19 -6.48
CA ALA A 339 -13.72 -0.12 -6.08
C ALA A 339 -12.60 -1.05 -5.58
N ARG A 340 -11.46 -1.05 -6.26
CA ARG A 340 -10.28 -1.80 -5.82
C ARG A 340 -9.76 -1.26 -4.49
N ALA A 341 -9.67 0.06 -4.35
CA ALA A 341 -9.21 0.68 -3.12
C ALA A 341 -10.12 0.33 -1.93
N LEU A 342 -11.44 0.32 -2.12
CA LEU A 342 -12.40 -0.11 -1.09
C LEU A 342 -12.18 -1.57 -0.65
N ILE A 343 -11.84 -2.47 -1.58
CA ILE A 343 -11.50 -3.86 -1.26
C ILE A 343 -10.21 -3.90 -0.45
N ASP A 344 -9.18 -3.18 -0.88
CA ASP A 344 -7.86 -3.18 -0.25
C ASP A 344 -7.89 -2.63 1.19
N ILE A 345 -8.79 -1.69 1.49
CA ILE A 345 -8.94 -1.12 2.83
C ILE A 345 -9.96 -1.87 3.71
N ALA A 346 -10.59 -2.95 3.21
CA ALA A 346 -11.60 -3.67 3.95
C ALA A 346 -11.05 -4.22 5.28
N ASP A 347 -9.82 -4.72 5.26
CA ASP A 347 -9.16 -5.22 6.48
C ASP A 347 -8.77 -4.09 7.43
N LEU A 348 -8.45 -2.90 6.92
CA LEU A 348 -8.23 -1.71 7.75
C LEU A 348 -9.52 -1.29 8.47
N VAL A 349 -10.68 -1.38 7.79
CA VAL A 349 -11.99 -1.12 8.41
C VAL A 349 -12.34 -2.20 9.45
N ARG A 350 -12.01 -3.48 9.18
CA ARG A 350 -12.23 -4.58 10.13
C ARG A 350 -11.37 -4.46 11.39
N LEU A 351 -10.09 -4.13 11.25
CA LEU A 351 -9.17 -3.92 12.37
C LEU A 351 -9.51 -2.69 13.23
N GLN A 352 -10.40 -1.83 12.75
CA GLN A 352 -10.93 -0.66 13.46
C GLN A 352 -12.28 -0.91 14.14
N GLN A 353 -12.83 -2.13 14.06
CA GLN A 353 -13.98 -2.52 14.89
C GLN A 353 -13.59 -2.45 16.37
N THR A 354 -14.49 -1.91 17.20
CA THR A 354 -14.26 -1.94 18.65
C THR A 354 -14.34 -3.39 19.15
N PRO A 355 -13.62 -3.75 20.23
CA PRO A 355 -13.67 -5.08 20.81
C PRO A 355 -15.10 -5.58 21.04
N GLU A 356 -15.98 -4.69 21.49
CA GLU A 356 -17.40 -4.95 21.74
C GLU A 356 -18.17 -5.30 20.45
N ASP A 357 -17.89 -4.59 19.36
CA ASP A 357 -18.50 -4.87 18.05
C ASP A 357 -18.02 -6.21 17.47
N LEU A 358 -16.74 -6.52 17.62
CA LEU A 358 -16.17 -7.80 17.23
C LEU A 358 -16.83 -8.95 18.03
N ILE A 359 -17.00 -8.78 19.35
CA ILE A 359 -17.67 -9.76 20.21
C ILE A 359 -19.13 -9.97 19.75
N GLU A 360 -19.87 -8.90 19.50
CA GLU A 360 -21.25 -8.97 19.01
C GLU A 360 -21.37 -9.62 17.63
N GLU A 361 -20.43 -9.35 16.72
CA GLU A 361 -20.37 -10.03 15.43
C GLU A 361 -20.12 -11.53 15.60
N LYS A 362 -19.11 -11.92 16.41
CA LYS A 362 -18.77 -13.32 16.62
C LYS A 362 -19.88 -14.09 17.33
N LYS A 363 -20.61 -13.46 18.26
CA LYS A 363 -21.82 -14.03 18.90
C LYS A 363 -22.92 -14.39 17.90
N ARG A 364 -23.01 -13.70 16.75
CA ARG A 364 -23.99 -14.01 15.70
C ARG A 364 -23.55 -15.15 14.78
N LEU A 365 -22.24 -15.29 14.59
CA LEU A 365 -21.65 -16.24 13.65
C LEU A 365 -21.32 -17.60 14.27
N HIS A 366 -21.00 -17.61 15.57
CA HIS A 366 -20.51 -18.79 16.28
C HIS A 366 -21.41 -19.11 17.48
N ARG A 367 -21.49 -20.39 17.82
CA ARG A 367 -22.27 -20.87 18.96
C ARG A 367 -21.51 -20.66 20.26
N LEU A 368 -20.19 -20.88 20.28
CA LEU A 368 -19.34 -20.65 21.44
C LEU A 368 -18.31 -19.57 21.13
N VAL A 369 -18.28 -18.51 21.95
CA VAL A 369 -17.28 -17.43 21.87
C VAL A 369 -16.62 -17.27 23.23
N LEU A 370 -15.28 -17.33 23.31
CA LEU A 370 -14.52 -17.16 24.55
C LEU A 370 -13.46 -16.04 24.41
N ILE A 371 -13.24 -15.25 25.46
CA ILE A 371 -12.31 -14.12 25.50
C ILE A 371 -11.24 -14.35 26.57
N GLU A 372 -9.95 -14.46 26.18
CA GLU A 372 -8.87 -14.95 27.07
C GLU A 372 -8.66 -14.09 28.32
N GLU A 373 -8.41 -12.78 28.15
CA GLU A 373 -7.97 -11.92 29.26
C GLU A 373 -9.10 -11.51 30.21
N GLN A 374 -10.25 -11.14 29.66
CA GLN A 374 -11.44 -10.77 30.44
C GLN A 374 -12.14 -12.00 31.05
N ARG A 375 -11.81 -13.21 30.56
CA ARG A 375 -12.42 -14.48 30.97
C ARG A 375 -13.94 -14.48 30.83
N GLU A 376 -14.40 -13.94 29.70
CA GLU A 376 -15.81 -13.85 29.34
C GLU A 376 -16.16 -14.88 28.27
N GLY A 377 -17.32 -15.51 28.41
CA GLY A 377 -17.79 -16.54 27.50
C GLY A 377 -19.25 -16.37 27.12
N PHE A 378 -19.56 -16.66 25.86
CA PHE A 378 -20.91 -16.60 25.30
C PHE A 378 -21.26 -17.92 24.63
N PHE A 379 -22.48 -18.40 24.88
CA PHE A 379 -23.03 -19.60 24.25
C PHE A 379 -24.41 -19.30 23.63
N ASP A 380 -24.58 -19.61 22.35
CA ASP A 380 -25.75 -19.30 21.53
C ASP A 380 -26.21 -17.83 21.71
N GLY A 381 -25.23 -16.92 21.69
CA GLY A 381 -25.41 -15.47 21.84
C GLY A 381 -25.71 -14.97 23.26
N LYS A 382 -25.89 -15.87 24.23
CA LYS A 382 -26.13 -15.53 25.64
C LYS A 382 -24.84 -15.59 26.45
N THR A 383 -24.69 -14.68 27.41
CA THR A 383 -23.57 -14.74 28.35
C THR A 383 -23.67 -16.02 29.16
N ILE A 384 -22.59 -16.80 29.20
CA ILE A 384 -22.46 -17.90 30.14
C ILE A 384 -22.44 -17.24 31.52
N ASP A 385 -23.37 -17.60 32.41
CA ASP A 385 -23.63 -16.86 33.64
C ASP A 385 -22.43 -16.88 34.61
N ILE A 386 -21.54 -15.89 34.44
CA ILE A 386 -20.33 -15.64 35.23
C ILE A 386 -20.67 -14.79 36.47
N SER A 387 -21.94 -14.41 36.66
CA SER A 387 -22.37 -13.42 37.66
C SER A 387 -22.48 -13.94 39.11
N LYS A 388 -22.32 -15.25 39.34
CA LYS A 388 -22.25 -15.80 40.71
C LYS A 388 -20.83 -15.74 41.26
N GLU A 389 -20.41 -14.56 41.74
CA GLU A 389 -19.39 -14.24 42.79
C GLU A 389 -18.16 -15.16 43.02
N VAL A 390 -17.79 -16.06 42.11
CA VAL A 390 -16.59 -16.87 42.18
C VAL A 390 -15.69 -16.38 41.05
N LYS A 391 -14.71 -15.57 41.43
CA LYS A 391 -13.69 -15.01 40.53
C LYS A 391 -13.14 -16.12 39.63
N TRP A 392 -13.50 -16.10 38.34
CA TRP A 392 -12.83 -16.89 37.32
C TRP A 392 -11.36 -16.46 37.18
N HIS A 393 -10.96 -15.28 37.70
CA HIS A 393 -9.56 -14.86 37.85
C HIS A 393 -8.78 -15.82 38.78
N GLY A 394 -7.89 -16.62 38.18
CA GLY A 394 -7.10 -17.65 38.86
C GLY A 394 -7.77 -19.04 38.93
N SER A 395 -8.97 -19.20 38.37
CA SER A 395 -9.69 -20.47 38.40
C SER A 395 -9.22 -21.40 37.29
N LEU A 396 -8.78 -22.59 37.69
CA LEU A 396 -8.44 -23.74 36.84
C LEU A 396 -9.62 -24.23 35.97
N LEU A 397 -10.83 -23.70 36.20
CA LEU A 397 -12.04 -24.00 35.43
C LEU A 397 -12.11 -23.21 34.11
N TRP A 398 -11.63 -21.96 34.08
CA TRP A 398 -11.49 -21.18 32.83
C TRP A 398 -10.56 -21.91 31.87
N GLU A 399 -9.43 -22.36 32.40
CA GLU A 399 -8.40 -23.02 31.62
C GLU A 399 -8.92 -24.34 31.03
N LEU A 400 -9.70 -25.10 31.79
CA LEU A 400 -10.36 -26.30 31.27
C LEU A 400 -11.34 -26.00 30.14
N LEU A 401 -12.16 -24.94 30.27
CA LEU A 401 -13.12 -24.56 29.23
C LEU A 401 -12.41 -24.03 27.97
N TRP A 402 -11.39 -23.21 28.14
CA TRP A 402 -10.56 -22.70 27.05
C TRP A 402 -9.88 -23.84 26.29
N GLU A 403 -9.24 -24.76 27.02
CA GLU A 403 -8.55 -25.91 26.43
C GLU A 403 -9.53 -26.85 25.71
N LEU A 404 -10.74 -27.05 26.24
CA LEU A 404 -11.80 -27.81 25.57
C LEU A 404 -12.19 -27.18 24.23
N ALA A 405 -12.29 -25.85 24.16
CA ALA A 405 -12.61 -25.14 22.93
C ALA A 405 -11.43 -25.16 21.95
N GLU A 406 -10.20 -24.95 22.43
CA GLU A 406 -8.98 -24.99 21.62
C GLU A 406 -8.74 -26.38 21.01
N GLN A 407 -8.85 -27.45 21.80
CA GLN A 407 -8.71 -28.81 21.29
C GLN A 407 -9.87 -29.20 20.36
N ALA A 408 -11.08 -28.70 20.59
CA ALA A 408 -12.20 -28.94 19.67
C ALA A 408 -12.00 -28.29 18.29
N LEU A 409 -11.39 -27.10 18.22
CA LEU A 409 -10.97 -26.50 16.94
C LEU A 409 -9.99 -27.41 16.18
N LEU A 410 -9.19 -28.20 16.89
CA LEU A 410 -8.26 -29.19 16.34
C LEU A 410 -8.85 -30.61 16.21
N GLY A 411 -10.11 -30.82 16.60
CA GLY A 411 -10.76 -32.13 16.62
C GLY A 411 -10.17 -33.13 17.62
N ARG A 412 -9.58 -32.65 18.72
CA ARG A 412 -8.87 -33.44 19.75
C ARG A 412 -9.63 -33.50 21.08
N ASN A 413 -9.21 -34.42 21.94
CA ASN A 413 -9.70 -34.56 23.31
C ASN A 413 -8.80 -33.80 24.29
N VAL A 414 -9.34 -33.42 25.45
CA VAL A 414 -8.59 -32.83 26.56
C VAL A 414 -8.37 -33.87 27.64
N ASP A 415 -7.13 -34.04 28.06
CA ASP A 415 -6.73 -34.86 29.19
C ASP A 415 -5.87 -34.07 30.20
N ALA A 416 -5.28 -34.78 31.16
CA ALA A 416 -4.39 -34.22 32.15
C ALA A 416 -3.13 -33.54 31.54
N ASP A 417 -2.63 -34.05 30.42
CA ASP A 417 -1.40 -33.55 29.79
C ASP A 417 -1.67 -32.24 29.05
N CYS A 418 -2.83 -32.09 28.41
CA CYS A 418 -3.27 -30.82 27.82
C CYS A 418 -3.25 -29.69 28.86
N LEU A 419 -3.70 -29.97 30.08
CA LEU A 419 -3.80 -28.98 31.17
C LEU A 419 -2.46 -28.71 31.89
N SER A 420 -1.38 -29.39 31.51
CA SER A 420 -0.05 -29.19 32.10
C SER A 420 0.76 -28.08 31.43
N ASN A 421 0.40 -27.72 30.19
CA ASN A 421 1.08 -26.72 29.37
C ASN A 421 0.51 -25.29 29.52
N ILE A 422 -0.43 -25.09 30.45
CA ILE A 422 -1.14 -23.82 30.56
C ILE A 422 -0.22 -22.71 31.09
N ARG A 423 -0.16 -21.60 30.35
CA ARG A 423 0.68 -20.40 30.52
C ARG A 423 0.72 -19.83 31.95
N ALA A 424 -0.28 -20.12 32.79
CA ALA A 424 -0.41 -19.59 34.15
C ALA A 424 0.19 -20.49 35.25
N THR A 425 0.41 -21.79 35.01
CA THR A 425 0.88 -22.69 36.07
C THR A 425 2.40 -22.91 35.98
N LYS A 426 3.16 -22.32 36.91
CA LYS A 426 4.59 -22.66 37.14
C LYS A 426 4.80 -24.11 37.63
N ARG A 427 3.81 -25.00 37.47
CA ARG A 427 3.87 -26.39 37.96
C ARG A 427 4.42 -27.28 36.87
N LYS A 428 5.57 -27.91 37.14
CA LYS A 428 6.26 -28.85 36.25
C LYS A 428 5.56 -30.23 36.08
N MET A 429 4.37 -30.43 36.66
CA MET A 429 3.69 -31.74 36.64
C MET A 429 2.21 -31.62 36.27
N PRO A 430 1.69 -32.53 35.41
CA PRO A 430 0.29 -32.56 35.01
C PRO A 430 -0.64 -32.79 36.21
N PRO A 431 -1.84 -32.19 36.23
CA PRO A 431 -2.87 -32.51 37.22
C PRO A 431 -3.24 -34.00 37.14
N SER A 432 -3.59 -34.62 38.27
CA SER A 432 -4.10 -36.00 38.24
C SER A 432 -5.45 -36.07 37.51
N HIS A 433 -5.78 -37.23 36.92
CA HIS A 433 -7.10 -37.46 36.30
C HIS A 433 -8.27 -37.15 37.26
N GLN A 434 -8.08 -37.39 38.56
CA GLN A 434 -9.06 -37.03 39.59
C GLN A 434 -9.26 -35.51 39.69
N ALA A 435 -8.16 -34.73 39.64
CA ALA A 435 -8.25 -33.27 39.66
C ALA A 435 -8.95 -32.73 38.40
N VAL A 436 -8.76 -33.34 37.24
CA VAL A 436 -9.49 -32.96 36.01
C VAL A 436 -10.98 -33.28 36.13
N LYS A 437 -11.33 -34.44 36.70
CA LYS A 437 -12.71 -34.85 36.97
C LYS A 437 -13.40 -33.92 37.96
N ASP A 438 -12.71 -33.53 39.03
CA ASP A 438 -13.23 -32.58 40.02
C ASP A 438 -13.50 -31.22 39.38
N ARG A 439 -12.55 -30.71 38.58
CA ARG A 439 -12.73 -29.48 37.78
C ARG A 439 -13.91 -29.58 36.82
N ARG A 440 -14.10 -30.71 36.13
CA ARG A 440 -15.26 -30.93 35.25
C ARG A 440 -16.59 -30.91 36.02
N GLY A 441 -16.61 -31.51 37.20
CA GLY A 441 -17.76 -31.52 38.10
C GLY A 441 -18.13 -30.12 38.60
N ASP A 442 -17.14 -29.28 38.86
CA ASP A 442 -17.36 -27.88 39.25
C ASP A 442 -17.73 -26.99 38.05
N LEU A 443 -17.11 -27.20 36.88
CA LEU A 443 -17.46 -26.51 35.64
C LEU A 443 -18.94 -26.74 35.28
N LYS A 444 -19.46 -27.96 35.48
CA LYS A 444 -20.88 -28.31 35.27
C LYS A 444 -21.85 -27.40 36.02
N LYS A 445 -21.45 -26.86 37.17
CA LYS A 445 -22.30 -25.99 38.00
C LYS A 445 -22.33 -24.55 37.50
N LEU A 446 -21.40 -24.17 36.63
CA LEU A 446 -21.18 -22.79 36.17
C LEU A 446 -21.60 -22.56 34.71
N ILE A 447 -21.58 -23.60 33.88
CA ILE A 447 -21.99 -23.49 32.48
C ILE A 447 -23.48 -23.82 32.31
N VAL A 448 -24.07 -23.32 31.22
CA VAL A 448 -25.45 -23.64 30.85
C VAL A 448 -25.61 -25.14 30.54
N PRO A 449 -26.75 -25.77 30.86
CA PRO A 449 -26.97 -27.21 30.65
C PRO A 449 -26.70 -27.66 29.22
N GLU A 450 -27.07 -26.86 28.23
CA GLU A 450 -26.91 -27.15 26.81
C GLU A 450 -25.43 -27.25 26.43
N LEU A 451 -24.58 -26.35 26.94
CA LEU A 451 -23.13 -26.41 26.75
C LEU A 451 -22.53 -27.59 27.52
N ASN A 452 -23.05 -27.89 28.72
CA ASN A 452 -22.60 -29.03 29.50
C ASN A 452 -22.84 -30.37 28.79
N ASP A 453 -23.96 -30.51 28.11
CA ASP A 453 -24.34 -31.74 27.40
C ASP A 453 -23.47 -31.98 26.16
N LEU A 454 -22.86 -30.92 25.62
CA LEU A 454 -21.87 -31.01 24.54
C LEU A 454 -20.48 -31.44 25.03
N ILE A 455 -20.19 -31.41 26.33
CA ILE A 455 -18.92 -31.88 26.86
C ILE A 455 -19.04 -33.36 27.24
N LEU A 456 -18.58 -34.21 26.32
CA LEU A 456 -18.64 -35.67 26.40
C LEU A 456 -17.48 -36.24 27.21
N ASP A 457 -17.77 -37.27 28.00
CA ASP A 457 -16.78 -38.12 28.66
C ASP A 457 -16.33 -39.20 27.66
N VAL A 458 -15.03 -39.22 27.34
CA VAL A 458 -14.45 -40.17 26.36
C VAL A 458 -13.60 -41.25 27.08
N GLY A 459 -13.36 -41.08 28.37
CA GLY A 459 -12.47 -41.94 29.16
C GLY A 459 -12.13 -41.32 30.52
N ILE A 460 -11.40 -42.07 31.34
CA ILE A 460 -11.11 -41.68 32.72
C ILE A 460 -10.35 -40.34 32.76
N GLY A 461 -11.05 -39.25 33.10
CA GLY A 461 -10.48 -37.90 33.16
C GLY A 461 -10.15 -37.31 31.78
N THR A 462 -10.81 -37.79 30.71
CA THR A 462 -10.66 -37.30 29.34
C THR A 462 -11.99 -36.80 28.82
N TYR A 463 -12.02 -35.55 28.35
CA TYR A 463 -13.24 -34.86 27.93
C TYR A 463 -13.12 -34.34 26.50
N ARG A 464 -14.25 -34.27 25.80
CA ARG A 464 -14.32 -33.72 24.44
C ARG A 464 -15.51 -32.77 24.31
N LEU A 465 -15.29 -31.61 23.73
CA LEU A 465 -16.37 -30.70 23.36
C LEU A 465 -16.89 -31.06 21.96
N ALA A 466 -18.17 -31.43 21.87
CA ALA A 466 -18.85 -31.84 20.66
C ALA A 466 -19.45 -30.65 19.89
N LEU A 467 -18.60 -29.69 19.55
CA LEU A 467 -18.91 -28.58 18.64
C LEU A 467 -18.03 -28.67 17.40
N GLU A 468 -18.59 -28.34 16.24
CA GLU A 468 -17.81 -28.25 15.01
C GLU A 468 -16.84 -27.05 15.09
N PRO A 469 -15.64 -27.11 14.48
CA PRO A 469 -14.68 -26.00 14.54
C PRO A 469 -15.25 -24.65 14.09
N ARG A 470 -16.15 -24.66 13.09
CA ARG A 470 -16.85 -23.45 12.61
C ARG A 470 -17.81 -22.83 13.64
N GLU A 471 -18.24 -23.59 14.64
CA GLU A 471 -19.17 -23.14 15.68
C GLU A 471 -18.44 -22.50 16.88
N ILE A 472 -17.11 -22.53 16.90
CA ILE A 472 -16.27 -22.05 17.99
C ILE A 472 -15.45 -20.84 17.53
N CYS A 473 -15.37 -19.80 18.36
CA CYS A 473 -14.48 -18.67 18.16
C CYS A 473 -13.75 -18.32 19.45
N LEU A 474 -12.42 -18.22 19.38
CA LEU A 474 -11.57 -17.80 20.49
C LEU A 474 -11.03 -16.41 20.18
N LEU A 475 -11.11 -15.50 21.15
CA LEU A 475 -10.67 -14.11 21.03
C LEU A 475 -9.55 -13.82 22.04
N VAL A 476 -8.48 -13.19 21.56
CA VAL A 476 -7.28 -12.88 22.35
C VAL A 476 -6.89 -11.43 22.10
N TRP A 477 -6.48 -10.74 23.15
CA TRP A 477 -5.97 -9.38 23.05
C TRP A 477 -4.53 -9.42 22.55
N GLU A 478 -4.22 -8.64 21.51
CA GLU A 478 -2.85 -8.46 21.02
C GLU A 478 -2.11 -7.40 21.84
N ASN A 479 -2.87 -6.47 22.39
CA ASN A 479 -2.48 -5.33 23.23
C ASN A 479 -3.76 -4.72 23.84
N ASP A 480 -3.63 -3.80 24.79
CA ASP A 480 -4.74 -3.23 25.58
C ASP A 480 -5.89 -2.60 24.75
N GLU A 481 -5.70 -2.42 23.43
CA GLU A 481 -6.64 -1.76 22.53
C GLU A 481 -7.16 -2.65 21.38
N HIS A 482 -6.59 -3.84 21.14
CA HIS A 482 -6.96 -4.68 19.99
C HIS A 482 -7.28 -6.13 20.35
N LEU A 483 -8.49 -6.54 20.01
CA LEU A 483 -8.99 -7.90 20.12
C LEU A 483 -8.92 -8.58 18.75
N ARG A 484 -8.37 -9.80 18.69
CA ARG A 484 -8.26 -10.59 17.45
C ARG A 484 -8.75 -12.03 17.63
N VAL A 485 -9.06 -12.69 16.52
CA VAL A 485 -9.40 -14.12 16.52
C VAL A 485 -8.13 -14.95 16.72
N PHE A 486 -8.18 -15.88 17.67
CA PHE A 486 -7.12 -16.84 17.92
C PHE A 486 -7.20 -17.99 16.92
N GLU A 487 -6.11 -18.21 16.21
CA GLU A 487 -5.93 -19.36 15.33
C GLU A 487 -5.02 -20.38 16.04
N PRO A 488 -5.55 -21.56 16.42
CA PRO A 488 -4.76 -22.57 17.09
C PRO A 488 -3.66 -23.06 16.15
N GLN A 489 -2.40 -22.96 16.60
CA GLN A 489 -1.27 -23.52 15.89
C GLN A 489 -1.26 -25.04 16.11
N PRO A 490 -1.22 -25.87 15.05
CA PRO A 490 -1.03 -27.31 15.23
C PRO A 490 0.31 -27.52 15.96
N SER A 491 0.25 -28.11 17.15
CA SER A 491 1.42 -28.38 17.97
C SER A 491 2.47 -29.12 17.13
N ARG A 492 3.71 -28.59 17.07
CA ARG A 492 4.88 -29.15 16.37
C ARG A 492 5.37 -30.53 16.90
N SER A 493 4.54 -31.24 17.64
CA SER A 493 4.92 -32.44 18.41
C SER A 493 4.71 -33.77 17.68
N LEU A 494 4.55 -33.77 16.34
CA LEU A 494 4.43 -34.99 15.52
C LEU A 494 5.32 -34.96 14.27
N LEU A 495 6.54 -34.39 14.36
CA LEU A 495 7.59 -34.53 13.34
C LEU A 495 8.87 -35.19 13.87
N THR A 496 8.74 -36.03 14.89
CA THR A 496 9.74 -37.03 15.26
C THR A 496 9.05 -38.37 15.39
N LEU A 497 8.73 -38.97 14.24
CA LEU A 497 8.62 -40.41 13.98
C LEU A 497 8.12 -40.58 12.54
N ALA A 498 9.04 -40.41 11.59
CA ALA A 498 9.04 -41.03 10.27
C ALA A 498 10.50 -41.20 9.86
#